data_AF-A0A0T6DUI5-F1
#
_entry.id   AF-A0A0T6DUI5-F1
#
_cell.length_a   1.000
_cell.length_b   1.000
_cell.length_c   1.000
_cell.angle_alpha   90.00
_cell.angle_beta   90.00
_cell.angle_gamma   90.00
#
_symmetry.space_group_name_H-M   'P 1'
#
loop_
_entity.id
_entity.type
_entity.pdbx_description
1 polymer ?
#
loop_
_entity_poly.entity_id
_entity_poly.type
_entity_poly.pdbx_seq_one_letter_code
_entity_poly.pdbx_strand_id
1 'polypeptide(L)' 'MAIITGRAKRYDGTAIDYVLLFAWKTGRCLGKSIPDAAGNWSFDYDTNLIVGITYVADGCEPITHGAYELVLNK' A
#
# COMPACT_ATOMS: atom_id res chain seq x y z
N MET A 1 2.33 7.19 -16.37
CA MET A 1 1.67 7.03 -15.06
C MET A 1 1.04 5.66 -15.03
N ALA A 2 1.30 4.89 -13.99
CA ALA A 2 0.73 3.57 -13.76
C ALA A 2 0.15 3.52 -12.34
N ILE A 3 -0.68 2.52 -12.08
CA ILE A 3 -1.40 2.38 -10.81
C ILE A 3 -1.08 1.01 -10.21
N ILE A 4 -0.85 0.99 -8.90
CA ILE A 4 -0.90 -0.24 -8.11
C ILE A 4 -2.19 -0.21 -7.28
N THR A 5 -2.87 -1.35 -7.26
CA THR A 5 -4.14 -1.51 -6.55
C THR A 5 -4.07 -2.72 -5.63
N GLY A 6 -4.85 -2.69 -4.57
CA GLY A 6 -5.07 -3.87 -3.76
C GLY A 6 -6.35 -3.77 -2.96
N ARG A 7 -6.58 -4.77 -2.11
CA ARG A 7 -7.74 -4.83 -1.24
C ARG A 7 -7.36 -5.42 0.11
N ALA A 8 -7.75 -4.78 1.20
CA ALA A 8 -7.48 -5.26 2.54
C ALA A 8 -8.62 -4.91 3.50
N LYS A 9 -8.95 -5.87 4.36
CA LYS A 9 -9.99 -5.77 5.39
C LYS A 9 -9.49 -6.38 6.69
N ARG A 10 -10.08 -5.96 7.79
CA ARG A 10 -9.96 -6.63 9.09
C ARG A 10 -10.74 -7.96 9.05
N TYR A 11 -10.54 -8.80 10.07
CA TYR A 11 -11.18 -10.12 10.15
C TYR A 11 -12.73 -10.04 10.18
N ASP A 12 -13.28 -8.94 10.70
CA ASP A 12 -14.72 -8.67 10.78
C ASP A 12 -15.32 -8.11 9.47
N GLY A 13 -14.48 -7.94 8.44
CA GLY A 13 -14.89 -7.45 7.14
C GLY A 13 -14.95 -5.93 7.00
N THR A 14 -14.59 -5.14 8.03
CA THR A 14 -14.40 -3.69 7.85
C THR A 14 -13.12 -3.42 7.05
N ALA A 15 -13.08 -2.29 6.35
CA ALA A 15 -11.82 -1.85 5.73
C ALA A 15 -10.75 -1.62 6.80
N ILE A 16 -9.49 -1.82 6.43
CA ILE A 16 -8.37 -1.34 7.24
C ILE A 16 -8.29 0.19 7.18
N ASP A 17 -7.56 0.83 8.09
CA ASP A 17 -7.59 2.29 8.21
C ASP A 17 -6.81 2.99 7.10
N TYR A 18 -5.63 2.45 6.77
CA TYR A 18 -4.82 2.96 5.68
C TYR A 18 -3.73 1.99 5.24
N VAL A 19 -3.20 2.24 4.05
CA VAL A 19 -2.02 1.60 3.48
C VAL A 19 -0.93 2.64 3.29
N LEU A 20 0.31 2.31 3.64
CA LEU A 20 1.48 3.13 3.37
C LEU A 20 2.34 2.45 2.30
N LEU A 21 2.82 3.24 1.34
CA LEU A 21 3.92 2.85 0.47
C LEU A 21 5.20 3.54 0.96
N PHE A 22 6.30 2.81 1.02
CA PHE A 22 7.61 3.35 1.38
C PHE A 22 8.69 2.80 0.46
N ALA A 23 9.76 3.56 0.28
CA ALA A 23 10.93 3.11 -0.47
C ALA A 23 11.68 2.04 0.33
N TRP A 24 11.75 0.82 -0.20
CA TRP A 24 12.18 -0.38 0.53
C TRP A 24 13.52 -0.20 1.25
N LYS A 25 14.52 0.36 0.55
CA LYS A 25 15.88 0.50 1.09
C LYS A 25 16.03 1.58 2.16
N THR A 26 15.21 2.63 2.11
CA THR A 26 15.40 3.84 2.95
C THR A 26 14.36 3.97 4.04
N GLY A 27 13.25 3.23 3.95
CA GLY A 27 12.08 3.42 4.82
C GLY A 27 11.33 4.73 4.56
N ARG A 28 11.77 5.56 3.60
CA ARG A 28 11.13 6.84 3.29
C ARG A 28 9.70 6.61 2.84
N CYS A 29 8.73 7.21 3.54
CA CYS A 29 7.33 7.20 3.13
C CYS A 29 7.18 7.87 1.75
N LEU A 30 6.54 7.17 0.82
CA LEU A 30 6.22 7.63 -0.53
C LEU A 30 4.79 8.14 -0.60
N GLY A 31 3.89 7.55 0.19
CA GLY A 31 2.56 8.09 0.40
C GLY A 31 1.64 7.15 1.14
N LYS A 32 0.39 7.59 1.24
CA LYS A 32 -0.69 6.95 2.00
C LYS A 32 -1.92 6.81 1.12
N SER A 33 -2.58 5.66 1.20
CA SER A 33 -3.88 5.41 0.59
C SER A 33 -4.88 5.03 1.68
N ILE A 34 -6.10 5.56 1.61
CA ILE A 34 -7.19 5.21 2.52
C ILE A 34 -8.16 4.32 1.72
N PRO A 35 -8.35 3.05 2.11
CA PRO A 35 -9.25 2.18 1.38
C PRO A 35 -10.71 2.65 1.44
N ASP A 36 -11.49 2.30 0.42
CA ASP A 36 -12.94 2.47 0.45
C ASP A 36 -13.62 1.49 1.42
N ALA A 37 -14.96 1.57 1.56
CA ALA A 37 -15.71 0.66 2.43
C ALA A 37 -15.60 -0.84 2.03
N ALA A 38 -15.26 -1.12 0.77
CA ALA A 38 -14.99 -2.46 0.29
C ALA A 38 -13.54 -2.90 0.55
N GLY A 39 -12.70 -2.02 1.11
CA GLY A 39 -11.29 -2.25 1.41
C GLY A 39 -10.37 -2.04 0.21
N ASN A 40 -10.87 -1.52 -0.92
CA ASN A 40 -10.06 -1.29 -2.10
C ASN A 40 -9.21 -0.03 -1.92
N TRP A 41 -7.94 -0.10 -2.30
CA TRP A 41 -7.01 1.01 -2.27
C TRP A 41 -6.19 1.06 -3.56
N SER A 42 -5.67 2.24 -3.86
CA SER A 42 -4.79 2.44 -5.01
C SER A 42 -3.69 3.47 -4.71
N PHE A 43 -2.63 3.42 -5.50
CA PHE A 43 -1.55 4.40 -5.50
C PHE A 43 -1.03 4.61 -6.93
N ASP A 44 -1.00 5.86 -7.36
CA ASP A 44 -0.45 6.25 -8.67
C ASP A 44 1.05 6.47 -8.57
N TYR A 45 1.79 6.02 -9.58
CA TYR A 45 3.23 6.21 -9.69
C TYR A 45 3.65 6.55 -11.11
N ASP A 46 4.73 7.31 -11.22
CA ASP A 46 5.23 7.92 -12.45
C ASP A 46 6.74 7.68 -12.68
N THR A 47 7.37 6.88 -11.81
CA THR A 47 8.75 6.41 -11.95
C THR A 47 8.85 4.95 -11.48
N ASN A 48 9.89 4.24 -11.93
CA ASN A 48 10.20 2.91 -11.40
C ASN A 48 10.60 3.01 -9.93
N LEU A 49 10.11 2.09 -9.09
CA LEU A 49 10.30 2.12 -7.64
C LEU A 49 10.48 0.70 -7.09
N ILE A 50 11.29 0.56 -6.03
CA ILE A 50 11.29 -0.63 -5.17
C ILE A 50 10.63 -0.25 -3.86
N VAL A 51 9.48 -0.84 -3.58
CA VAL A 51 8.62 -0.42 -2.47
C VAL A 51 8.31 -1.55 -1.51
N GLY A 52 8.04 -1.17 -0.27
CA GLY A 52 7.23 -1.98 0.64
C GLY A 52 5.85 -1.37 0.80
N ILE A 53 4.88 -2.22 1.16
CA ILE A 53 3.48 -1.86 1.37
C ILE A 53 3.13 -2.28 2.80
N THR A 54 2.78 -1.31 3.64
CA THR A 54 2.36 -1.56 5.03
C THR A 54 0.86 -1.36 5.17
N TYR A 55 0.17 -2.37 5.70
CA TYR A 55 -1.25 -2.36 6.01
C TYR A 55 -1.44 -2.04 7.49
N VAL A 56 -2.26 -1.04 7.80
CA VAL A 56 -2.52 -0.61 9.18
C VAL A 56 -4.01 -0.70 9.50
N ALA A 57 -4.32 -1.39 10.59
CA ALA A 57 -5.63 -1.45 11.20
C ALA A 57 -5.50 -1.25 12.72
N ASP A 58 -6.33 -0.39 13.29
CA ASP A 58 -6.35 -0.06 14.70
C ASP A 58 -6.54 -1.32 15.55
N GLY A 59 -5.75 -1.42 16.62
CA GLY A 59 -5.70 -2.61 17.48
C GLY A 59 -4.94 -3.81 16.90
N CYS A 60 -4.27 -3.69 15.75
CA CYS A 60 -3.43 -4.75 15.17
C CYS A 60 -1.99 -4.27 14.92
N GLU A 61 -1.03 -5.19 15.00
CA GLU A 61 0.34 -4.90 14.55
C GLU A 61 0.34 -4.64 13.02
N PRO A 62 1.06 -3.63 12.54
CA PRO A 62 1.17 -3.38 11.10
C PRO A 62 1.84 -4.54 10.36
N ILE A 63 1.25 -4.95 9.23
CA ILE A 63 1.83 -5.99 8.37
C ILE A 63 2.48 -5.32 7.17
N THR A 64 3.73 -5.67 6.90
CA THR A 64 4.49 -5.13 5.77
C THR A 64 4.84 -6.22 4.78
N HIS A 65 4.51 -5.98 3.50
CA HIS A 65 4.89 -6.84 2.39
C HIS A 65 5.92 -6.14 1.49
N GLY A 66 6.82 -6.92 0.91
CA GLY A 66 7.84 -6.43 -0.01
C GLY A 66 9.10 -7.30 0.01
N ALA A 67 10.11 -6.96 -0.79
CA ALA A 67 10.12 -5.82 -1.73
C ALA A 67 9.31 -6.10 -2.99
N TYR A 68 8.61 -5.08 -3.50
CA TYR A 68 7.96 -5.10 -4.81
C TYR A 68 8.67 -4.16 -5.76
N GLU A 69 8.91 -4.62 -6.99
CA GLU A 69 9.42 -3.78 -8.07
C GLU A 69 8.25 -3.26 -8.91
N LEU A 70 8.04 -1.94 -8.87
CA LEU A 70 7.07 -1.25 -9.70
C LEU A 70 7.80 -0.72 -10.93
N VAL A 71 7.41 -1.21 -12.10
CA VAL A 71 8.01 -0.82 -13.38
C VAL A 71 6.94 -0.15 -14.23
N LEU A 72 7.25 1.03 -14.75
CA LEU A 72 6.45 1.66 -15.78
C LEU A 72 6.57 0.84 -17.06
N ASN A 73 5.48 0.19 -17.45
CA ASN A 73 5.39 -0.36 -18.79
C ASN A 73 5.38 0.80 -19.79
N LYS A 74 6.31 0.78 -20.74
CA LYS A 74 6.37 1.72 -21.85
C LYS A 74 5.22 1.49 -22.81
#